data_AF-A0A258PZZ8-F1
#
_entry.id   AF-A0A258PZZ8-F1
#
_cell.length_a   1.000
_cell.length_b   1.000
_cell.length_c   1.000
_cell.angle_alpha   90.00
_cell.angle_beta   90.00
_cell.angle_gamma   90.00
#
_symmetry.space_group_name_H-M   'P 1'
#
loop_
_entity.id
_entity.type
_entity.pdbx_description
1 polymer ?
#
loop_
_entity_poly.entity_id
_entity_poly.type
_entity_poly.pdbx_seq_one_letter_code
_entity_poly.pdbx_strand_id
1 'polypeptide(L)'
;SGRMAIGEAITNIAASWISDIGNLKLSANWMAPAGHPGEDAALFDTVKAVGMELCPALGISIPVGKDSMSMKTVWEENGNKKAVTSPISLVISAFANTLDVRKTLTPQLRTDLGETKLILIDLGNGKNRMGGSSLAQVYSQLGDSAPDVDNPAQLKNFFTHIQALNSDNKILAYHDRSDGGLFATLCEMAFAGHCGIEGNVSALSGDIVSALFNEELGAVLQVRSTDADSILAQLNQALGHCAYVIGTVNTTHQITIHKDGITFADSRVNLHRLWSETTYHMQTLRDNPDCAQQEYDRILNDADAGMHAHLMFDINDNIAAPYINTGVRPNMAILREQGVNGQTEMAAAFDRAGFNSVDVHMSDVIAGRVSLKDFAGLVACGGFSYGDVLGAGEGWAKSILFNSRARDEFSAFFSRQDAFALGVCNGCQMMSNLHSIIPGSEHWPHFVRNKSEQFEARFAMVEVLPSPSLFFNGMAGSRMPIAVAHGEGFTEFSEKSAVTDVLNKKLATMRFIDHASTPTEVYPFNPNGSPQGLTGFTTTDGRFSIMMPHPERVFRAVQHSWRPDGWQEDGPWMRMFRNARKFIA
;
A
#
# COMPACT_ATOMS: atom_id res chain seq x y z
N SER A 1 26.67 1.65 14.05
CA SER A 1 25.76 1.12 13.00
C SER A 1 24.85 0.02 13.52
N GLY A 2 25.34 -1.12 14.03
CA GLY A 2 24.46 -2.25 14.39
C GLY A 2 23.38 -1.95 15.44
N ARG A 3 23.73 -1.18 16.49
CA ARG A 3 22.75 -0.72 17.49
C ARG A 3 21.68 0.20 16.89
N MET A 4 22.08 1.13 16.02
CA MET A 4 21.16 2.02 15.30
C MET A 4 20.20 1.26 14.39
N ALA A 5 20.68 0.26 13.63
CA ALA A 5 19.82 -0.56 12.77
C ALA A 5 18.71 -1.28 13.56
N ILE A 6 18.99 -1.73 14.79
CA ILE A 6 17.98 -2.31 15.68
C ILE A 6 17.06 -1.23 16.23
N GLY A 7 17.61 -0.11 16.66
CA GLY A 7 16.86 1.01 17.19
C GLY A 7 15.85 1.57 16.19
N GLU A 8 16.27 1.75 14.94
CA GLU A 8 15.42 2.22 13.84
C GLU A 8 14.32 1.21 13.51
N ALA A 9 14.65 -0.09 13.45
CA ALA A 9 13.63 -1.13 13.26
C ALA A 9 12.57 -1.11 14.37
N ILE A 10 12.94 -0.72 15.59
CA ILE A 10 12.02 -0.54 16.73
C ILE A 10 11.21 0.74 16.59
N THR A 11 11.81 1.88 16.22
CA THR A 11 11.07 3.14 16.05
C THR A 11 10.10 3.05 14.90
N ASN A 12 10.46 2.42 13.79
CA ASN A 12 9.57 2.26 12.65
C ASN A 12 8.36 1.37 13.00
N ILE A 13 8.59 0.19 13.59
CA ILE A 13 7.50 -0.76 13.92
C ILE A 13 6.63 -0.30 15.11
N ALA A 14 7.08 0.67 15.91
CA ALA A 14 6.33 1.20 17.05
C ALA A 14 4.98 1.83 16.66
N ALA A 15 4.78 2.19 15.39
CA ALA A 15 3.50 2.65 14.85
C ALA A 15 2.40 1.56 14.87
N SER A 16 2.77 0.28 14.93
CA SER A 16 1.84 -0.85 15.03
C SER A 16 1.52 -1.19 16.49
N TRP A 17 0.29 -1.67 16.76
CA TRP A 17 -0.09 -2.06 18.13
C TRP A 17 0.39 -3.47 18.50
N ILE A 18 1.41 -3.52 19.32
CA ILE A 18 2.14 -4.71 19.79
C ILE A 18 2.18 -4.67 21.32
N SER A 19 1.88 -5.79 21.99
CA SER A 19 1.73 -5.82 23.45
C SER A 19 3.00 -5.53 24.25
N ASP A 20 4.15 -6.03 23.81
CA ASP A 20 5.42 -5.90 24.53
C ASP A 20 6.58 -5.96 23.54
N ILE A 21 7.67 -5.24 23.85
CA ILE A 21 8.86 -5.19 22.99
C ILE A 21 9.51 -6.57 22.80
N GLY A 22 9.43 -7.46 23.78
CA GLY A 22 9.99 -8.82 23.71
C GLY A 22 9.28 -9.73 22.71
N ASN A 23 8.10 -9.33 22.23
CA ASN A 23 7.41 -10.02 21.14
C ASN A 23 8.02 -9.74 19.77
N LEU A 24 8.90 -8.74 19.66
CA LEU A 24 9.69 -8.55 18.45
C LEU A 24 10.64 -9.73 18.22
N LYS A 25 10.72 -10.15 16.97
CA LYS A 25 11.67 -11.13 16.45
C LYS A 25 12.44 -10.48 15.32
N LEU A 26 13.77 -10.54 15.37
CA LEU A 26 14.62 -9.90 14.39
C LEU A 26 15.24 -10.93 13.44
N SER A 27 15.32 -10.57 12.16
CA SER A 27 16.28 -11.15 11.23
C SER A 27 17.49 -10.25 11.14
N ALA A 28 18.70 -10.79 11.34
CA ALA A 28 19.95 -10.06 11.18
C ALA A 28 20.68 -10.52 9.92
N ASN A 29 20.81 -9.63 8.93
CA ASN A 29 21.53 -9.89 7.69
C ASN A 29 22.83 -9.09 7.66
N TRP A 30 23.95 -9.81 7.61
CA TRP A 30 25.30 -9.26 7.77
C TRP A 30 26.01 -9.16 6.42
N MET A 31 26.28 -7.94 5.97
CA MET A 31 27.08 -7.69 4.77
C MET A 31 28.42 -7.09 5.19
N ALA A 32 29.53 -7.72 4.83
CA ALA A 32 30.87 -7.24 5.19
C ALA A 32 31.92 -7.58 4.12
N PRO A 33 32.98 -6.77 3.98
CA PRO A 33 34.13 -7.08 3.13
C PRO A 33 35.22 -7.83 3.92
N ALA A 34 34.97 -9.09 4.28
CA ALA A 34 35.88 -9.85 5.15
C ALA A 34 37.33 -9.89 4.61
N GLY A 35 38.30 -9.75 5.52
CA GLY A 35 39.72 -9.62 5.20
C GLY A 35 40.17 -8.21 4.77
N HIS A 36 39.26 -7.25 4.63
CA HIS A 36 39.63 -5.84 4.51
C HIS A 36 40.15 -5.30 5.86
N PRO A 37 41.23 -4.50 5.89
CA PRO A 37 41.80 -4.00 7.14
C PRO A 37 40.75 -3.34 8.06
N GLY A 38 40.63 -3.85 9.30
CA GLY A 38 39.72 -3.35 10.32
C GLY A 38 38.32 -3.98 10.33
N GLU A 39 37.84 -4.50 9.19
CA GLU A 39 36.43 -4.89 9.02
C GLU A 39 36.09 -6.20 9.76
N ASP A 40 37.03 -7.14 9.89
CA ASP A 40 36.77 -8.38 10.64
C ASP A 40 36.54 -8.11 12.14
N ALA A 41 37.34 -7.20 12.73
CA ALA A 41 37.21 -6.80 14.12
C ALA A 41 35.94 -5.98 14.35
N ALA A 42 35.66 -5.02 13.45
CA ALA A 42 34.44 -4.23 13.52
C ALA A 42 33.18 -5.07 13.33
N LEU A 43 33.20 -6.12 12.50
CA LEU A 43 32.11 -7.08 12.36
C LEU A 43 31.87 -7.82 13.68
N PHE A 44 32.94 -8.34 14.29
CA PHE A 44 32.85 -9.03 15.58
C PHE A 44 32.27 -8.11 16.67
N ASP A 45 32.78 -6.88 16.78
CA ASP A 45 32.30 -5.89 17.74
C ASP A 45 30.83 -5.52 17.49
N THR A 46 30.42 -5.42 16.22
CA THR A 46 29.02 -5.15 15.87
C THR A 46 28.11 -6.32 16.27
N VAL A 47 28.50 -7.57 15.99
CA VAL A 47 27.76 -8.78 16.40
C VAL A 47 27.65 -8.85 17.92
N LYS A 48 28.74 -8.59 18.64
CA LYS A 48 28.76 -8.57 20.11
C LYS A 48 27.82 -7.48 20.66
N ALA A 49 27.93 -6.26 20.14
CA ALA A 49 27.12 -5.11 20.57
C ALA A 49 25.61 -5.38 20.44
N VAL A 50 25.18 -6.08 19.38
CA VAL A 50 23.75 -6.39 19.22
C VAL A 50 23.33 -7.68 19.92
N GLY A 51 24.11 -8.76 19.77
CA GLY A 51 23.72 -10.10 20.21
C GLY A 51 23.98 -10.37 21.69
N MET A 52 24.99 -9.73 22.28
CA MET A 52 25.38 -9.95 23.68
C MET A 52 25.01 -8.78 24.60
N GLU A 53 24.71 -7.59 24.06
CA GLU A 53 24.46 -6.38 24.85
C GLU A 53 23.06 -5.82 24.58
N LEU A 54 22.81 -5.23 23.41
CA LEU A 54 21.56 -4.49 23.14
C LEU A 54 20.31 -5.38 23.13
N CYS A 55 20.29 -6.47 22.33
CA CYS A 55 19.12 -7.35 22.25
C CYS A 55 18.78 -7.99 23.62
N PRO A 56 19.74 -8.55 24.37
CA PRO A 56 19.48 -9.04 25.73
C PRO A 56 18.94 -7.95 26.66
N ALA A 57 19.47 -6.72 26.61
CA ALA A 57 18.99 -5.61 27.44
C ALA A 57 17.54 -5.20 27.10
N LEU A 58 17.15 -5.26 25.83
CA LEU A 58 15.79 -4.98 25.38
C LEU A 58 14.83 -6.16 25.65
N GLY A 59 15.35 -7.38 25.73
CA GLY A 59 14.57 -8.62 25.81
C GLY A 59 14.10 -9.13 24.44
N ILE A 60 14.81 -8.77 23.36
CA ILE A 60 14.47 -9.12 21.98
C ILE A 60 15.36 -10.27 21.51
N SER A 61 14.82 -11.18 20.71
CA SER A 61 15.56 -12.30 20.13
C SER A 61 15.84 -12.11 18.64
N ILE A 62 16.99 -12.60 18.18
CA ILE A 62 17.36 -12.74 16.76
C ILE A 62 17.29 -14.24 16.38
N PRO A 63 16.10 -14.80 16.07
CA PRO A 63 15.97 -16.23 15.78
C PRO A 63 16.44 -16.65 14.38
N VAL A 64 16.69 -15.70 13.47
CA VAL A 64 17.07 -15.97 12.09
C VAL A 64 18.07 -14.92 11.60
N GLY A 65 18.90 -15.31 10.62
CA GLY A 65 19.85 -14.40 10.00
C GLY A 65 20.56 -15.05 8.82
N LYS A 66 21.36 -14.25 8.13
CA LYS A 66 22.23 -14.67 7.03
C LYS A 66 23.43 -13.74 6.92
N ASP A 67 24.49 -14.19 6.26
CA ASP A 67 25.70 -13.42 6.02
C ASP A 67 26.13 -13.43 4.54
N SER A 68 26.78 -12.34 4.12
CA SER A 68 27.44 -12.16 2.82
C SER A 68 28.77 -11.42 3.03
N MET A 69 29.88 -12.17 2.97
CA MET A 69 31.19 -11.76 3.51
C MET A 69 32.20 -11.26 2.46
N SER A 70 31.77 -11.00 1.22
CA SER A 70 32.64 -10.59 0.12
C SER A 70 32.22 -9.25 -0.50
N MET A 71 31.81 -8.28 0.31
CA MET A 71 31.26 -6.99 -0.15
C MET A 71 32.33 -5.99 -0.60
N LYS A 72 33.15 -6.40 -1.58
CA LYS A 72 34.22 -5.61 -2.17
C LYS A 72 34.35 -5.93 -3.66
N THR A 73 34.48 -4.87 -4.47
CA THR A 73 34.72 -4.97 -5.91
C THR A 73 36.08 -4.35 -6.25
N VAL A 74 36.88 -5.05 -7.05
CA VAL A 74 38.21 -4.60 -7.50
C VAL A 74 38.27 -4.69 -9.02
N TRP A 75 38.82 -3.68 -9.67
CA TRP A 75 39.01 -3.66 -11.13
C TRP A 75 40.26 -2.85 -11.51
N GLU A 76 40.64 -2.92 -12.79
CA GLU A 76 41.69 -2.07 -13.35
C GLU A 76 41.06 -1.04 -14.30
N GLU A 77 41.45 0.22 -14.16
CA GLU A 77 41.01 1.31 -15.03
C GLU A 77 42.21 2.18 -15.40
N ASN A 78 42.49 2.32 -16.70
CA ASN A 78 43.64 3.06 -17.22
C ASN A 78 44.97 2.63 -16.60
N GLY A 79 45.14 1.31 -16.36
CA GLY A 79 46.33 0.74 -15.72
C GLY A 79 46.42 0.94 -14.21
N ASN A 80 45.43 1.58 -13.57
CA ASN A 80 45.36 1.75 -12.13
C ASN A 80 44.41 0.72 -11.50
N LYS A 81 44.86 0.06 -10.43
CA LYS A 81 43.99 -0.79 -9.61
C LYS A 81 43.05 0.10 -8.79
N LYS A 82 41.74 -0.13 -8.96
CA LYS A 82 40.67 0.53 -8.21
C LYS A 82 39.91 -0.48 -7.36
N ALA A 83 39.33 0.01 -6.27
CA ALA A 83 38.47 -0.79 -5.41
C ALA A 83 37.33 0.06 -4.85
N VAL A 84 36.17 -0.57 -4.70
CA VAL A 84 35.04 -0.07 -3.90
C VAL A 84 34.74 -1.12 -2.84
N THR A 85 34.78 -0.70 -1.59
CA THR A 85 34.58 -1.54 -0.41
C THR A 85 33.32 -1.05 0.29
N SER A 86 32.33 -1.92 0.50
CA SER A 86 31.17 -1.59 1.31
C SER A 86 31.56 -1.47 2.79
N PRO A 87 30.89 -0.63 3.59
CA PRO A 87 30.99 -0.71 5.05
C PRO A 87 30.40 -2.04 5.54
N ILE A 88 30.63 -2.38 6.81
CA ILE A 88 29.78 -3.35 7.51
C ILE A 88 28.34 -2.83 7.51
N SER A 89 27.49 -3.54 6.79
CA SER A 89 26.07 -3.21 6.65
C SER A 89 25.25 -4.29 7.32
N LEU A 90 24.72 -3.97 8.50
CA LEU A 90 23.72 -4.80 9.17
C LEU A 90 22.33 -4.32 8.73
N VAL A 91 21.54 -5.22 8.15
CA VAL A 91 20.12 -4.99 7.88
C VAL A 91 19.30 -5.78 8.89
N ILE A 92 18.44 -5.07 9.61
CA ILE A 92 17.49 -5.64 10.58
C ILE A 92 16.10 -5.64 9.99
N SER A 93 15.45 -6.80 10.00
CA SER A 93 14.01 -6.90 9.74
C SER A 93 13.31 -7.30 11.04
N ALA A 94 12.38 -6.47 11.52
CA ALA A 94 11.60 -6.75 12.72
C ALA A 94 10.24 -7.36 12.38
N PHE A 95 9.85 -8.40 13.12
CA PHE A 95 8.58 -9.09 12.99
C PHE A 95 7.87 -9.12 14.34
N ALA A 96 6.56 -8.85 14.35
CA ALA A 96 5.70 -9.03 15.51
C ALA A 96 4.27 -9.35 15.10
N ASN A 97 3.56 -10.03 15.99
CA ASN A 97 2.11 -10.12 15.90
C ASN A 97 1.50 -8.78 16.33
N THR A 98 0.62 -8.23 15.49
CA THR A 98 -0.21 -7.07 15.85
C THR A 98 -1.51 -7.54 16.48
N LEU A 99 -1.92 -6.89 17.57
CA LEU A 99 -3.16 -7.21 18.27
C LEU A 99 -4.42 -6.71 17.53
N ASP A 100 -4.28 -5.57 16.84
CA ASP A 100 -5.34 -4.98 16.02
C ASP A 100 -4.71 -4.10 14.94
N VAL A 101 -4.79 -4.54 13.69
CA VAL A 101 -4.33 -3.79 12.51
C VAL A 101 -5.02 -2.44 12.34
N ARG A 102 -6.20 -2.23 12.93
CA ARG A 102 -6.95 -0.95 12.85
C ARG A 102 -6.30 0.16 13.68
N LYS A 103 -5.37 -0.20 14.57
CA LYS A 103 -4.64 0.72 15.46
C LYS A 103 -3.29 1.14 14.89
N THR A 104 -2.96 0.75 13.66
CA THR A 104 -1.71 1.18 13.03
C THR A 104 -1.74 2.68 12.77
N LEU A 105 -0.73 3.38 13.29
CA LEU A 105 -0.52 4.80 13.07
C LEU A 105 0.26 5.02 11.76
N THR A 106 0.09 6.20 11.15
CA THR A 106 0.81 6.56 9.92
C THR A 106 1.35 7.99 10.03
N PRO A 107 2.24 8.41 9.10
CA PRO A 107 2.71 9.80 9.05
C PRO A 107 1.64 10.82 8.62
N GLN A 108 0.43 10.39 8.25
CA GLN A 108 -0.61 11.29 7.75
C GLN A 108 -1.08 12.25 8.84
N LEU A 109 -0.60 13.50 8.77
CA LEU A 109 -1.09 14.57 9.62
C LEU A 109 -2.58 14.85 9.37
N ARG A 110 -3.30 15.07 10.47
CA ARG A 110 -4.74 15.31 10.49
C ARG A 110 -5.04 16.79 10.73
N THR A 111 -5.79 17.41 9.84
CA THR A 111 -6.26 18.80 9.95
C THR A 111 -7.76 18.91 10.24
N ASP A 112 -8.46 17.78 10.24
CA ASP A 112 -9.90 17.62 10.37
C ASP A 112 -10.37 17.19 11.77
N LEU A 113 -9.44 17.06 12.72
CA LEU A 113 -9.70 16.60 14.10
C LEU A 113 -9.51 17.72 15.16
N GLY A 114 -9.66 18.98 14.75
CA GLY A 114 -9.50 20.16 15.58
C GLY A 114 -8.04 20.57 15.78
N GLU A 115 -7.78 21.38 16.81
CA GLU A 115 -6.45 21.87 17.13
C GLU A 115 -5.52 20.73 17.59
N THR A 116 -4.31 20.69 17.03
CA THR A 116 -3.31 19.64 17.33
C THR A 116 -1.93 20.24 17.56
N LYS A 117 -1.08 19.51 18.28
CA LYS A 117 0.35 19.82 18.47
C LYS A 117 1.22 18.67 17.96
N LEU A 118 2.41 19.04 17.50
CA LEU A 118 3.49 18.11 17.16
C LEU A 118 4.44 17.99 18.35
N ILE A 119 4.72 16.75 18.77
CA ILE A 119 5.65 16.43 19.85
C ILE A 119 6.80 15.58 19.28
N LEU A 120 8.02 16.08 19.38
CA LEU A 120 9.24 15.31 19.14
C LEU A 120 9.60 14.53 20.40
N ILE A 121 9.98 13.27 20.24
CA ILE A 121 10.74 12.50 21.22
C ILE A 121 12.17 12.34 20.68
N ASP A 122 13.13 12.97 21.33
CA ASP A 122 14.54 12.98 20.94
C ASP A 122 15.36 11.98 21.78
N LEU A 123 15.47 10.73 21.32
CA LEU A 123 16.27 9.72 22.02
C LEU A 123 17.78 9.96 21.88
N GLY A 124 18.19 10.93 21.05
CA GLY A 124 19.55 11.45 21.01
C GLY A 124 19.93 12.30 22.22
N ASN A 125 18.94 12.69 23.05
CA ASN A 125 19.13 13.50 24.25
C ASN A 125 19.96 14.77 23.98
N GLY A 126 19.70 15.43 22.85
CA GLY A 126 20.35 16.67 22.45
C GLY A 126 21.81 16.56 22.01
N LYS A 127 22.33 15.34 21.80
CA LYS A 127 23.70 15.13 21.29
C LYS A 127 23.88 15.56 19.84
N ASN A 128 22.81 15.50 19.05
CA ASN A 128 22.74 15.93 17.65
C ASN A 128 23.94 15.45 16.80
N ARG A 129 24.27 14.16 16.86
CA ARG A 129 25.41 13.59 16.13
C ARG A 129 25.14 13.53 14.63
N MET A 130 26.12 14.00 13.84
CA MET A 130 26.00 14.19 12.38
C MET A 130 26.91 13.27 11.57
N GLY A 131 27.72 12.44 12.21
CA GLY A 131 28.61 11.50 11.54
C GLY A 131 27.82 10.43 10.79
N GLY A 132 28.12 10.26 9.51
CA GLY A 132 27.46 9.30 8.62
C GLY A 132 26.09 9.73 8.13
N SER A 133 25.64 10.96 8.41
CA SER A 133 24.29 11.39 8.04
C SER A 133 24.11 11.67 6.56
N SER A 134 22.86 11.66 6.11
CA SER A 134 22.45 12.07 4.77
C SER A 134 22.97 13.48 4.42
N LEU A 135 22.93 14.42 5.38
CA LEU A 135 23.48 15.76 5.18
C LEU A 135 25.00 15.71 4.95
N ALA A 136 25.75 14.97 5.77
CA ALA A 136 27.19 14.84 5.57
C ALA A 136 27.51 14.22 4.19
N GLN A 137 26.75 13.19 3.81
CA GLN A 137 26.91 12.47 2.55
C GLN A 137 26.73 13.38 1.32
N VAL A 138 25.68 14.20 1.26
CA VAL A 138 25.44 15.10 0.10
C VAL A 138 26.48 16.23 -0.01
N TYR A 139 27.21 16.51 1.08
CA TYR A 139 28.37 17.39 1.09
C TYR A 139 29.71 16.65 0.93
N SER A 140 29.69 15.37 0.53
CA SER A 140 30.88 14.53 0.36
C SER A 140 31.76 14.44 1.61
N GLN A 141 31.13 14.42 2.78
CA GLN A 141 31.78 14.31 4.08
C GLN A 141 31.27 13.08 4.84
N LEU A 142 32.09 12.58 5.77
CA LEU A 142 31.67 11.55 6.72
C LEU A 142 31.21 12.17 8.05
N GLY A 143 31.69 13.35 8.42
CA GLY A 143 31.50 13.90 9.77
C GLY A 143 32.41 13.24 10.79
N ASP A 144 32.06 13.40 12.07
CA ASP A 144 32.93 13.01 13.21
C ASP A 144 32.28 11.93 14.09
N SER A 145 31.23 12.29 14.83
CA SER A 145 30.52 11.38 15.73
C SER A 145 29.18 10.94 15.16
N ALA A 146 28.93 9.63 15.06
CA ALA A 146 27.69 9.06 14.53
C ALA A 146 26.64 8.79 15.64
N PRO A 147 25.33 8.86 15.31
CA PRO A 147 24.23 8.43 16.19
C PRO A 147 24.41 7.02 16.77
N ASP A 148 23.90 6.81 17.99
CA ASP A 148 23.96 5.52 18.69
C ASP A 148 22.85 5.35 19.74
N VAL A 149 22.57 4.09 20.12
CA VAL A 149 21.67 3.75 21.22
C VAL A 149 22.42 3.83 22.54
N ASP A 150 22.41 5.00 23.17
CA ASP A 150 23.13 5.23 24.42
C ASP A 150 22.46 4.58 25.64
N ASN A 151 21.12 4.47 25.62
CA ASN A 151 20.34 3.94 26.74
C ASN A 151 19.27 2.95 26.25
N PRO A 152 19.55 1.64 26.30
CA PRO A 152 18.57 0.60 25.93
C PRO A 152 17.27 0.68 26.74
N ALA A 153 17.32 1.06 28.02
CA ALA A 153 16.12 1.18 28.85
C ALA A 153 15.22 2.34 28.40
N GLN A 154 15.80 3.46 27.96
CA GLN A 154 15.05 4.59 27.40
C GLN A 154 14.33 4.18 26.10
N LEU A 155 14.99 3.43 25.21
CA LEU A 155 14.38 2.90 23.99
C LEU A 155 13.23 1.92 24.29
N LYS A 156 13.40 1.05 25.30
CA LYS A 156 12.33 0.17 25.77
C LYS A 156 11.13 0.94 26.35
N ASN A 157 11.41 1.98 27.14
CA ASN A 157 10.38 2.85 27.69
C ASN A 157 9.66 3.63 26.58
N PHE A 158 10.39 4.10 25.57
CA PHE A 158 9.83 4.75 24.39
C PHE A 158 8.80 3.84 23.73
N PHE A 159 9.19 2.62 23.36
CA PHE A 159 8.28 1.65 22.75
C PHE A 159 7.03 1.44 23.62
N THR A 160 7.23 1.17 24.92
CA THR A 160 6.14 0.94 25.87
C THR A 160 5.14 2.10 25.92
N HIS A 161 5.61 3.35 25.92
CA HIS A 161 4.75 4.53 26.00
C HIS A 161 4.04 4.83 24.67
N ILE A 162 4.69 4.60 23.52
CA ILE A 162 4.03 4.68 22.23
C ILE A 162 2.89 3.65 22.15
N GLN A 163 3.13 2.41 22.59
CA GLN A 163 2.09 1.37 22.61
C GLN A 163 0.91 1.74 23.51
N ALA A 164 1.16 2.30 24.70
CA ALA A 164 0.12 2.75 25.61
C ALA A 164 -0.71 3.89 24.99
N LEU A 165 -0.06 4.94 24.50
CA LEU A 165 -0.73 6.10 23.88
C LEU A 165 -1.52 5.70 22.62
N ASN A 166 -1.00 4.77 21.82
CA ASN A 166 -1.71 4.24 20.66
C ASN A 166 -2.97 3.46 21.09
N SER A 167 -2.83 2.55 22.05
CA SER A 167 -3.96 1.75 22.55
C SER A 167 -5.11 2.63 23.06
N ASP A 168 -4.77 3.76 23.71
CA ASP A 168 -5.70 4.77 24.23
C ASP A 168 -6.22 5.76 23.18
N ASN A 169 -5.86 5.62 21.90
CA ASN A 169 -6.20 6.54 20.80
C ASN A 169 -5.77 8.01 21.05
N LYS A 170 -4.60 8.20 21.67
CA LYS A 170 -4.04 9.52 21.96
C LYS A 170 -3.15 10.08 20.86
N ILE A 171 -2.62 9.22 19.99
CA ILE A 171 -1.79 9.60 18.86
C ILE A 171 -2.67 9.65 17.60
N LEU A 172 -2.58 10.76 16.85
CA LEU A 172 -3.28 10.96 15.58
C LEU A 172 -2.42 10.56 14.38
N ALA A 173 -1.12 10.89 14.45
CA ALA A 173 -0.12 10.55 13.44
C ALA A 173 1.22 10.26 14.13
N TYR A 174 2.02 9.40 13.52
CA TYR A 174 3.34 8.98 14.01
C TYR A 174 4.29 8.85 12.83
N HIS A 175 5.50 9.39 12.97
CA HIS A 175 6.61 9.10 12.06
C HIS A 175 7.93 9.13 12.81
N ASP A 176 8.80 8.15 12.57
CA ASP A 176 10.10 8.10 13.23
C ASP A 176 11.14 9.02 12.57
N ARG A 177 12.25 9.23 13.27
CA ARG A 177 13.41 9.97 12.77
C ARG A 177 14.50 9.00 12.36
N SER A 178 14.90 9.07 11.09
CA SER A 178 15.96 8.28 10.47
C SER A 178 16.73 9.16 9.46
N ASP A 179 16.92 8.70 8.22
CA ASP A 179 17.65 9.41 7.16
C ASP A 179 17.07 10.82 6.91
N GLY A 180 17.93 11.83 6.89
CA GLY A 180 17.53 13.24 6.73
C GLY A 180 16.99 13.91 7.99
N GLY A 181 16.91 13.16 9.11
CA GLY A 181 16.62 13.69 10.44
C GLY A 181 15.21 14.24 10.61
N LEU A 182 15.05 15.11 11.60
CA LEU A 182 13.76 15.74 11.92
C LEU A 182 13.18 16.51 10.72
N PHE A 183 14.03 17.09 9.88
CA PHE A 183 13.59 17.80 8.67
C PHE A 183 12.83 16.88 7.72
N ALA A 184 13.40 15.72 7.39
CA ALA A 184 12.76 14.73 6.54
C ALA A 184 11.47 14.20 7.18
N THR A 185 11.51 13.87 8.49
CA THR A 185 10.32 13.43 9.23
C THR A 185 9.15 14.42 9.10
N LEU A 186 9.39 15.71 9.34
CA LEU A 186 8.34 16.74 9.25
C LEU A 186 7.84 16.93 7.81
N CYS A 187 8.75 16.94 6.83
CA CYS A 187 8.40 17.04 5.42
C CYS A 187 7.51 15.88 4.97
N GLU A 188 7.90 14.63 5.27
CA GLU A 188 7.16 13.44 4.88
C GLU A 188 5.78 13.37 5.56
N MET A 189 5.69 13.76 6.83
CA MET A 189 4.42 13.90 7.53
C MET A 189 3.51 14.95 6.86
N ALA A 190 4.06 16.09 6.44
CA ALA A 190 3.33 17.12 5.71
C ALA A 190 2.91 16.67 4.30
N PHE A 191 3.72 15.85 3.63
CA PHE A 191 3.37 15.26 2.33
C PHE A 191 2.21 14.29 2.48
N ALA A 192 2.27 13.39 3.47
CA ALA A 192 1.23 12.41 3.75
C ALA A 192 -0.09 13.03 4.23
N GLY A 193 -0.02 14.11 5.02
CA GLY A 193 -1.18 14.88 5.49
C GLY A 193 -1.68 15.95 4.51
N HIS A 194 -0.95 16.17 3.40
CA HIS A 194 -1.20 17.23 2.42
C HIS A 194 -1.48 18.60 3.07
N CYS A 195 -0.67 18.96 4.07
CA CYS A 195 -0.83 20.17 4.87
C CYS A 195 0.50 20.92 5.04
N GLY A 196 0.47 22.11 5.65
CA GLY A 196 1.69 22.80 6.08
C GLY A 196 2.00 22.55 7.56
N ILE A 197 3.17 23.02 7.99
CA ILE A 197 3.66 22.94 9.37
C ILE A 197 4.19 24.30 9.80
N GLU A 198 3.84 24.70 11.02
CA GLU A 198 4.44 25.82 11.73
C GLU A 198 5.26 25.27 12.90
N GLY A 199 6.59 25.25 12.73
CA GLY A 199 7.53 24.61 13.63
C GLY A 199 8.35 25.60 14.45
N ASN A 200 8.50 25.35 15.74
CA ASN A 200 9.44 26.04 16.63
C ASN A 200 10.28 25.01 17.37
N VAL A 201 11.55 24.92 16.98
CA VAL A 201 12.53 23.97 17.53
C VAL A 201 13.56 24.66 18.43
N SER A 202 13.25 25.86 18.93
CA SER A 202 14.17 26.63 19.80
C SER A 202 14.47 25.94 21.13
N ALA A 203 13.58 25.05 21.59
CA ALA A 203 13.81 24.24 22.79
C ALA A 203 14.84 23.11 22.60
N LEU A 204 15.19 22.78 21.35
CA LEU A 204 16.19 21.75 21.05
C LEU A 204 17.61 22.34 21.20
N SER A 205 18.55 21.50 21.63
CA SER A 205 19.97 21.87 21.72
C SER A 205 20.59 22.10 20.35
N GLY A 206 21.77 22.71 20.33
CA GLY A 206 22.54 22.95 19.10
C GLY A 206 22.01 24.10 18.26
N ASP A 207 22.51 24.20 17.03
CA ASP A 207 22.03 25.14 16.01
C ASP A 207 20.88 24.52 15.18
N ILE A 208 20.29 25.30 14.27
CA ILE A 208 19.18 24.82 13.43
C ILE A 208 19.56 23.64 12.54
N VAL A 209 20.80 23.56 12.07
CA VAL A 209 21.26 22.49 11.17
C VAL A 209 21.36 21.18 11.95
N SER A 210 22.10 21.16 13.05
CA SER A 210 22.26 19.98 13.90
C SER A 210 20.94 19.54 14.52
N ALA A 211 20.06 20.45 14.92
CA ALA A 211 18.74 20.11 15.45
C ALA A 211 17.82 19.44 14.40
N LEU A 212 17.95 19.83 13.13
CA LEU A 212 17.10 19.32 12.05
C LEU A 212 17.63 18.08 11.34
N PHE A 213 18.95 17.96 11.18
CA PHE A 213 19.54 16.94 10.30
C PHE A 213 20.32 15.84 11.04
N ASN A 214 20.32 15.84 12.38
CA ASN A 214 20.83 14.67 13.11
C ASN A 214 19.89 13.48 12.91
N GLU A 215 20.48 12.31 12.81
CA GLU A 215 19.78 11.04 12.57
C GLU A 215 19.81 10.18 13.84
N GLU A 216 19.72 10.83 15.00
CA GLU A 216 19.49 10.16 16.28
C GLU A 216 18.10 9.53 16.30
N LEU A 217 17.92 8.45 17.06
CA LEU A 217 16.60 7.82 17.18
C LEU A 217 15.57 8.78 17.78
N GLY A 218 14.31 8.58 17.41
CA GLY A 218 13.22 9.41 17.88
C GLY A 218 11.99 9.27 17.01
N ALA A 219 10.96 10.04 17.34
CA ALA A 219 9.75 10.13 16.53
C ALA A 219 9.03 11.46 16.75
N VAL A 220 8.22 11.84 15.77
CA VAL A 220 7.27 12.94 15.87
C VAL A 220 5.86 12.36 16.00
N LEU A 221 5.15 12.82 17.02
CA LEU A 221 3.75 12.49 17.29
C LEU A 221 2.88 13.69 16.96
N GLN A 222 1.75 13.48 16.28
CA GLN A 222 0.66 14.43 16.29
C GLN A 222 -0.36 14.02 17.35
N VAL A 223 -0.74 14.96 18.21
CA VAL A 223 -1.72 14.74 19.27
C VAL A 223 -2.72 15.90 19.32
N ARG A 224 -3.90 15.68 19.89
CA ARG A 224 -4.87 16.77 20.15
C ARG A 224 -4.26 17.78 21.11
N SER A 225 -4.50 19.07 20.85
CA SER A 225 -3.98 20.16 21.69
C SER A 225 -4.43 20.07 23.15
N THR A 226 -5.63 19.54 23.39
CA THR A 226 -6.18 19.32 24.73
C THR A 226 -5.49 18.20 25.51
N ASP A 227 -4.87 17.23 24.83
CA ASP A 227 -4.16 16.11 25.43
C ASP A 227 -2.64 16.39 25.54
N ALA A 228 -2.12 17.36 24.80
CA ALA A 228 -0.69 17.53 24.54
C ALA A 228 0.16 17.73 25.81
N ASP A 229 -0.27 18.58 26.74
CA ASP A 229 0.53 18.90 27.94
C ASP A 229 0.61 17.69 28.89
N SER A 230 -0.47 16.90 28.98
CA SER A 230 -0.49 15.65 29.76
C SER A 230 0.40 14.58 29.13
N ILE A 231 0.35 14.43 27.80
CA ILE A 231 1.19 13.47 27.07
C ILE A 231 2.66 13.86 27.19
N LEU A 232 2.99 15.14 27.03
CA LEU A 232 4.35 15.65 27.18
C LEU A 232 4.90 15.37 28.58
N ALA A 233 4.12 15.62 29.63
CA ALA A 233 4.52 15.33 31.00
C ALA A 233 4.77 13.83 31.24
N GLN A 234 3.87 12.97 30.74
CA GLN A 234 4.01 11.52 30.83
C GLN A 234 5.28 11.03 30.12
N LEU A 235 5.52 11.47 28.88
CA LEU A 235 6.71 11.12 28.12
C LEU A 235 7.98 11.59 28.81
N ASN A 236 8.02 12.84 29.29
CA ASN A 236 9.20 13.37 29.96
C ASN A 236 9.50 12.67 31.30
N GLN A 237 8.47 12.27 32.05
CA GLN A 237 8.66 11.47 33.26
C GLN A 237 9.24 10.09 32.94
N ALA A 238 8.79 9.45 31.87
CA ALA A 238 9.20 8.10 31.51
C ALA A 238 10.54 8.01 30.75
N LEU A 239 10.87 9.07 30.00
CA LEU A 239 11.98 9.09 29.05
C LEU A 239 13.10 10.04 29.47
N GLY A 240 13.01 10.71 30.63
CA GLY A 240 14.10 11.56 31.13
C GLY A 240 14.19 12.92 30.45
N HIS A 241 13.05 13.59 30.27
CA HIS A 241 12.94 14.96 29.73
C HIS A 241 13.40 15.16 28.28
N CYS A 242 13.24 14.15 27.42
CA CYS A 242 13.64 14.21 26.01
C CYS A 242 12.47 14.43 25.01
N ALA A 243 11.29 14.84 25.49
CA ALA A 243 10.14 15.16 24.64
C ALA A 243 9.87 16.68 24.61
N TYR A 244 9.52 17.19 23.43
CA TYR A 244 9.37 18.61 23.13
C TYR A 244 8.14 18.86 22.26
N VAL A 245 7.32 19.85 22.59
CA VAL A 245 6.35 20.40 21.63
C VAL A 245 7.12 21.24 20.62
N ILE A 246 7.04 20.86 19.34
CA ILE A 246 7.85 21.44 18.27
C ILE A 246 7.04 22.18 17.21
N GLY A 247 5.71 22.18 17.28
CA GLY A 247 4.90 22.93 16.32
C GLY A 247 3.44 22.52 16.25
N THR A 248 2.77 23.01 15.21
CA THR A 248 1.38 22.71 14.85
C THR A 248 1.26 22.52 13.33
N VAL A 249 0.14 21.94 12.89
CA VAL A 249 -0.20 21.86 11.45
C VAL A 249 -0.90 23.14 11.00
N ASN A 250 -0.84 23.46 9.71
CA ASN A 250 -1.56 24.59 9.11
C ASN A 250 -2.13 24.21 7.73
N THR A 251 -3.02 25.05 7.19
CA THR A 251 -3.66 24.87 5.87
C THR A 251 -3.10 25.81 4.80
N THR A 252 -1.97 26.48 5.05
CA THR A 252 -1.35 27.39 4.05
C THR A 252 -0.40 26.64 3.11
N HIS A 253 -0.22 25.33 3.32
CA HIS A 253 0.71 24.46 2.59
C HIS A 253 2.16 24.97 2.62
N GLN A 254 2.51 25.78 3.63
CA GLN A 254 3.87 26.21 3.92
C GLN A 254 4.46 25.37 5.05
N ILE A 255 5.71 24.97 4.89
CA ILE A 255 6.52 24.34 5.95
C ILE A 255 7.49 25.41 6.43
N THR A 256 7.22 25.95 7.63
CA THR A 256 8.03 26.97 8.27
C THR A 256 8.61 26.42 9.57
N ILE A 257 9.92 26.57 9.77
CA ILE A 257 10.63 26.07 10.95
C ILE A 257 11.52 27.18 11.50
N HIS A 258 11.35 27.46 12.79
CA HIS A 258 12.07 28.52 13.50
C HIS A 258 13.00 27.97 14.58
N LYS A 259 14.19 28.55 14.68
CA LYS A 259 15.10 28.39 15.81
C LYS A 259 15.96 29.63 16.02
N ASP A 260 15.90 30.20 17.22
CA ASP A 260 16.81 31.27 17.68
C ASP A 260 16.94 32.45 16.69
N GLY A 261 15.82 32.83 16.05
CA GLY A 261 15.76 33.93 15.08
C GLY A 261 16.09 33.55 13.62
N ILE A 262 16.49 32.30 13.36
CA ILE A 262 16.65 31.74 12.02
C ILE A 262 15.34 31.07 11.60
N THR A 263 14.93 31.30 10.36
CA THR A 263 13.71 30.73 9.77
C THR A 263 14.07 29.99 8.48
N PHE A 264 13.68 28.73 8.41
CA PHE A 264 13.49 28.02 7.14
C PHE A 264 12.01 28.13 6.73
N ALA A 265 11.72 28.43 5.47
CA ALA A 265 10.37 28.45 4.94
C ALA A 265 10.37 28.07 3.45
N ASP A 266 9.53 27.09 3.09
CA ASP A 266 9.27 26.72 1.70
C ASP A 266 7.85 26.14 1.56
N SER A 267 7.35 26.11 0.34
CA SER A 267 6.09 25.43 0.03
C SER A 267 6.24 23.92 0.12
N ARG A 268 5.22 23.27 0.67
CA ARG A 268 5.10 21.80 0.67
C ARG A 268 5.21 21.22 -0.73
N VAL A 269 4.61 21.88 -1.74
CA VAL A 269 4.67 21.45 -3.16
C VAL A 269 6.10 21.41 -3.67
N ASN A 270 6.90 22.47 -3.44
CA ASN A 270 8.29 22.50 -3.88
C ASN A 270 9.10 21.38 -3.22
N LEU A 271 8.99 21.24 -1.90
CA LEU A 271 9.71 20.20 -1.15
C LEU A 271 9.29 18.79 -1.55
N HIS A 272 7.99 18.55 -1.76
CA HIS A 272 7.49 17.25 -2.19
C HIS A 272 7.95 16.90 -3.62
N ARG A 273 8.04 17.90 -4.51
CA ARG A 273 8.60 17.70 -5.85
C ARG A 273 10.08 17.37 -5.79
N LEU A 274 10.89 18.14 -5.05
CA LEU A 274 12.31 17.85 -4.84
C LEU A 274 12.53 16.43 -4.29
N TRP A 275 11.75 16.04 -3.27
CA TRP A 275 11.79 14.68 -2.72
C TRP A 275 11.43 13.61 -3.78
N SER A 276 10.50 13.92 -4.68
CA SER A 276 10.02 13.00 -5.72
C SER A 276 10.91 12.94 -6.98
N GLU A 277 11.90 13.81 -7.15
CA GLU A 277 12.71 13.87 -8.38
C GLU A 277 13.43 12.55 -8.67
N THR A 278 13.92 11.86 -7.64
CA THR A 278 14.60 10.57 -7.83
C THR A 278 13.66 9.52 -8.43
N THR A 279 12.43 9.36 -7.89
CA THR A 279 11.47 8.41 -8.46
C THR A 279 10.99 8.85 -9.84
N TYR A 280 10.79 10.15 -10.06
CA TYR A 280 10.42 10.69 -11.37
C TYR A 280 11.46 10.36 -12.44
N HIS A 281 12.76 10.60 -12.17
CA HIS A 281 13.84 10.30 -13.11
C HIS A 281 14.00 8.80 -13.34
N MET A 282 13.90 7.98 -12.29
CA MET A 282 13.95 6.52 -12.43
C MET A 282 12.80 5.98 -13.29
N GLN A 283 11.58 6.47 -13.08
CA GLN A 283 10.42 6.10 -13.90
C GLN A 283 10.57 6.59 -15.33
N THR A 284 11.02 7.84 -15.54
CA THR A 284 11.27 8.39 -16.88
C THR A 284 12.27 7.55 -17.69
N LEU A 285 13.27 6.98 -17.02
CA LEU A 285 14.29 6.12 -17.65
C LEU A 285 13.81 4.68 -17.90
N ARG A 286 12.87 4.17 -17.10
CA ARG A 286 12.43 2.77 -17.09
C ARG A 286 11.11 2.53 -17.82
N ASP A 287 10.16 3.46 -17.64
CA ASP A 287 8.75 3.35 -18.00
C ASP A 287 8.42 4.29 -19.18
N ASN A 288 7.13 4.45 -19.48
CA ASN A 288 6.70 5.52 -20.37
C ASN A 288 6.95 6.91 -19.74
N PRO A 289 7.80 7.77 -20.33
CA PRO A 289 8.15 9.07 -19.76
C PRO A 289 6.95 10.02 -19.64
N ASP A 290 5.93 9.91 -20.49
CA ASP A 290 4.71 10.72 -20.38
C ASP A 290 3.92 10.36 -19.12
N CYS A 291 3.88 9.08 -18.75
CA CYS A 291 3.24 8.63 -17.51
C CYS A 291 4.03 9.12 -16.29
N ALA A 292 5.35 8.98 -16.31
CA ALA A 292 6.22 9.48 -15.24
C ALA A 292 6.05 10.99 -15.01
N GLN A 293 6.00 11.78 -16.10
CA GLN A 293 5.76 13.22 -16.03
C GLN A 293 4.37 13.55 -15.47
N GLN A 294 3.32 12.85 -15.91
CA GLN A 294 1.96 13.06 -15.38
C GLN A 294 1.87 12.76 -13.88
N GLU A 295 2.51 11.68 -13.40
CA GLU A 295 2.55 11.37 -11.97
C GLU A 295 3.29 12.44 -11.17
N TYR A 296 4.40 12.94 -11.68
CA TYR A 296 5.18 14.00 -11.05
C TYR A 296 4.43 15.34 -11.01
N ASP A 297 3.73 15.69 -12.10
CA ASP A 297 2.96 16.94 -12.21
C ASP A 297 1.68 16.96 -11.39
N ARG A 298 1.17 15.80 -10.98
CA ARG A 298 0.07 15.72 -10.00
C ARG A 298 0.40 16.49 -8.71
N ILE A 299 1.66 16.52 -8.29
CA ILE A 299 2.10 17.20 -7.06
C ILE A 299 1.91 18.73 -7.15
N LEU A 300 1.85 19.31 -8.34
CA LEU A 300 1.62 20.75 -8.55
C LEU A 300 0.22 21.20 -8.13
N ASN A 301 -0.75 20.29 -8.11
CA ASN A 301 -2.12 20.61 -7.72
C ASN A 301 -2.25 20.62 -6.19
N ASP A 302 -1.99 21.78 -5.58
CA ASP A 302 -2.14 21.95 -4.14
C ASP A 302 -3.61 21.82 -3.68
N ALA A 303 -4.57 22.04 -4.58
CA ALA A 303 -6.00 21.88 -4.32
C ALA A 303 -6.49 20.42 -4.45
N ASP A 304 -5.60 19.46 -4.73
CA ASP A 304 -5.95 18.04 -4.72
C ASP A 304 -6.38 17.61 -3.31
N ALA A 305 -7.67 17.33 -3.13
CA ALA A 305 -8.25 16.89 -1.86
C ALA A 305 -7.95 15.42 -1.53
N GLY A 306 -7.28 14.69 -2.42
CA GLY A 306 -6.97 13.28 -2.22
C GLY A 306 -8.16 12.34 -2.46
N MET A 307 -7.97 11.09 -2.03
CA MET A 307 -9.00 10.07 -2.12
C MET A 307 -10.19 10.41 -1.22
N HIS A 308 -11.39 10.05 -1.67
CA HIS A 308 -12.63 10.24 -0.92
C HIS A 308 -13.57 9.06 -1.17
N ALA A 309 -14.69 9.01 -0.43
CA ALA A 309 -15.76 8.06 -0.72
C ALA A 309 -17.12 8.75 -0.69
N HIS A 310 -17.89 8.58 -1.77
CA HIS A 310 -19.27 9.02 -1.90
C HIS A 310 -20.12 7.82 -2.32
N LEU A 311 -20.96 7.31 -1.42
CA LEU A 311 -21.70 6.06 -1.61
C LEU A 311 -23.19 6.33 -1.83
N MET A 312 -23.78 5.68 -2.83
CA MET A 312 -25.22 5.78 -3.14
C MET A 312 -26.08 4.75 -2.38
N PHE A 313 -25.47 4.07 -1.41
CA PHE A 313 -26.09 3.03 -0.61
C PHE A 313 -25.48 3.02 0.80
N ASP A 314 -26.21 2.43 1.75
CA ASP A 314 -25.66 2.16 3.08
C ASP A 314 -24.72 0.95 3.03
N ILE A 315 -23.44 1.19 3.31
CA ILE A 315 -22.38 0.17 3.38
C ILE A 315 -22.67 -0.92 4.42
N ASN A 316 -23.41 -0.58 5.48
CA ASN A 316 -23.74 -1.48 6.58
C ASN A 316 -25.05 -2.25 6.35
N ASP A 317 -25.82 -1.90 5.31
CA ASP A 317 -27.02 -2.66 4.94
C ASP A 317 -26.62 -4.00 4.30
N ASN A 318 -26.74 -5.07 5.09
CA ASN A 318 -26.53 -6.42 4.62
C ASN A 318 -27.78 -6.96 3.90
N ILE A 319 -27.95 -6.55 2.66
CA ILE A 319 -29.05 -7.01 1.79
C ILE A 319 -29.08 -8.53 1.56
N ALA A 320 -28.00 -9.25 1.87
CA ALA A 320 -27.92 -10.71 1.74
C ALA A 320 -28.43 -11.42 3.00
N ALA A 321 -28.56 -10.72 4.14
CA ALA A 321 -28.92 -11.31 5.43
C ALA A 321 -30.24 -12.10 5.40
N PRO A 322 -31.34 -11.64 4.77
CA PRO A 322 -32.58 -12.42 4.71
C PRO A 322 -32.39 -13.80 4.09
N TYR A 323 -31.50 -13.92 3.12
CA TYR A 323 -31.22 -15.17 2.42
C TYR A 323 -30.22 -16.05 3.15
N ILE A 324 -29.21 -15.44 3.81
CA ILE A 324 -28.27 -16.14 4.69
C ILE A 324 -29.03 -16.82 5.84
N ASN A 325 -30.01 -16.12 6.43
CA ASN A 325 -30.79 -16.60 7.56
C ASN A 325 -31.68 -17.80 7.23
N THR A 326 -31.90 -18.12 5.94
CA THR A 326 -32.58 -19.37 5.53
C THR A 326 -31.71 -20.61 5.73
N GLY A 327 -30.39 -20.45 5.88
CA GLY A 327 -29.41 -21.53 5.91
C GLY A 327 -29.03 -22.10 4.54
N VAL A 328 -29.71 -21.71 3.46
CA VAL A 328 -29.39 -22.15 2.09
C VAL A 328 -28.20 -21.36 1.56
N ARG A 329 -27.11 -22.08 1.25
CA ARG A 329 -25.88 -21.55 0.67
C ARG A 329 -25.71 -22.07 -0.77
N PRO A 330 -25.99 -21.25 -1.80
CA PRO A 330 -25.78 -21.66 -3.19
C PRO A 330 -24.32 -21.96 -3.48
N ASN A 331 -24.03 -22.98 -4.29
CA ASN A 331 -22.66 -23.29 -4.69
C ASN A 331 -22.10 -22.21 -5.62
N MET A 332 -20.91 -21.73 -5.30
CA MET A 332 -20.15 -20.76 -6.08
C MET A 332 -18.82 -21.38 -6.53
N ALA A 333 -18.58 -21.49 -7.83
CA ALA A 333 -17.33 -22.01 -8.36
C ALA A 333 -16.25 -20.92 -8.28
N ILE A 334 -15.29 -21.09 -7.38
CA ILE A 334 -14.10 -20.24 -7.28
C ILE A 334 -13.08 -20.81 -8.27
N LEU A 335 -13.14 -20.33 -9.51
CA LEU A 335 -12.40 -20.90 -10.61
C LEU A 335 -10.95 -20.40 -10.61
N ARG A 336 -10.02 -21.35 -10.72
CA ARG A 336 -8.58 -21.06 -10.83
C ARG A 336 -7.86 -21.97 -11.82
N GLU A 337 -6.72 -21.49 -12.26
CA GLU A 337 -5.74 -22.21 -13.09
C GLU A 337 -4.35 -22.12 -12.43
N GLN A 338 -3.38 -22.90 -12.91
CA GLN A 338 -1.98 -22.74 -12.52
C GLN A 338 -1.50 -21.29 -12.67
N GLY A 339 -1.01 -20.69 -11.59
CA GLY A 339 -0.54 -19.30 -11.54
C GLY A 339 -1.57 -18.28 -11.06
N VAL A 340 -2.85 -18.68 -10.92
CA VAL A 340 -3.87 -17.87 -10.23
C VAL A 340 -3.50 -17.76 -8.73
N ASN A 341 -3.67 -16.57 -8.15
CA ASN A 341 -3.24 -16.28 -6.78
C ASN A 341 -4.22 -15.47 -5.92
N GLY A 342 -5.35 -15.02 -6.50
CA GLY A 342 -6.39 -14.26 -5.78
C GLY A 342 -7.63 -15.06 -5.36
N GLN A 343 -7.59 -16.39 -5.48
CA GLN A 343 -8.76 -17.25 -5.24
C GLN A 343 -9.22 -17.28 -3.78
N THR A 344 -8.31 -17.09 -2.81
CA THR A 344 -8.63 -17.28 -1.38
C THR A 344 -9.45 -16.12 -0.86
N GLU A 345 -9.03 -14.89 -1.15
CA GLU A 345 -9.79 -13.68 -0.81
C GLU A 345 -11.11 -13.59 -1.58
N MET A 346 -11.14 -14.06 -2.84
CA MET A 346 -12.37 -14.17 -3.63
C MET A 346 -13.36 -15.13 -2.97
N ALA A 347 -12.89 -16.31 -2.56
CA ALA A 347 -13.71 -17.29 -1.85
C ALA A 347 -14.27 -16.71 -0.55
N ALA A 348 -13.45 -15.97 0.21
CA ALA A 348 -13.87 -15.33 1.46
C ALA A 348 -14.94 -14.25 1.26
N ALA A 349 -14.85 -13.45 0.20
CA ALA A 349 -15.83 -12.43 -0.11
C ALA A 349 -17.20 -13.05 -0.47
N PHE A 350 -17.23 -14.09 -1.32
CA PHE A 350 -18.47 -14.82 -1.62
C PHE A 350 -19.00 -15.60 -0.41
N ASP A 351 -18.13 -16.18 0.42
CA ASP A 351 -18.53 -16.90 1.64
C ASP A 351 -19.23 -15.95 2.62
N ARG A 352 -18.69 -14.74 2.81
CA ARG A 352 -19.30 -13.67 3.62
C ARG A 352 -20.65 -13.21 3.07
N ALA A 353 -20.85 -13.27 1.76
CA ALA A 353 -22.14 -12.99 1.12
C ALA A 353 -23.15 -14.16 1.24
N GLY A 354 -22.75 -15.32 1.77
CA GLY A 354 -23.64 -16.45 2.03
C GLY A 354 -23.57 -17.59 1.01
N PHE A 355 -22.52 -17.67 0.19
CA PHE A 355 -22.32 -18.75 -0.76
C PHE A 355 -21.53 -19.92 -0.17
N ASN A 356 -21.73 -21.12 -0.71
CA ASN A 356 -20.80 -22.23 -0.52
C ASN A 356 -19.70 -22.12 -1.57
N SER A 357 -18.59 -21.48 -1.21
CA SER A 357 -17.43 -21.28 -2.07
C SER A 357 -16.66 -22.59 -2.26
N VAL A 358 -16.59 -23.09 -3.50
CA VAL A 358 -15.91 -24.35 -3.85
C VAL A 358 -14.68 -24.02 -4.69
N ASP A 359 -13.52 -24.55 -4.31
CA ASP A 359 -12.31 -24.50 -5.14
C ASP A 359 -12.50 -25.35 -6.39
N VAL A 360 -12.45 -24.72 -7.57
CA VAL A 360 -12.58 -25.41 -8.86
C VAL A 360 -11.34 -25.11 -9.68
N HIS A 361 -10.44 -26.08 -9.76
CA HIS A 361 -9.30 -25.97 -10.66
C HIS A 361 -9.69 -26.36 -12.08
N MET A 362 -9.07 -25.75 -13.09
CA MET A 362 -9.31 -26.12 -14.49
C MET A 362 -9.11 -27.61 -14.78
N SER A 363 -8.16 -28.24 -14.10
CA SER A 363 -7.95 -29.69 -14.21
C SER A 363 -9.15 -30.52 -13.73
N ASP A 364 -9.97 -30.01 -12.81
CA ASP A 364 -11.18 -30.69 -12.33
C ASP A 364 -12.29 -30.68 -13.39
N VAL A 365 -12.45 -29.55 -14.08
CA VAL A 365 -13.39 -29.40 -15.20
C VAL A 365 -12.95 -30.28 -16.37
N ILE A 366 -11.68 -30.19 -16.76
CA ILE A 366 -11.12 -30.96 -17.89
C ILE A 366 -11.22 -32.47 -17.63
N ALA A 367 -10.95 -32.92 -16.40
CA ALA A 367 -11.08 -34.33 -16.04
C ALA A 367 -12.53 -34.78 -15.79
N GLY A 368 -13.50 -33.86 -15.72
CA GLY A 368 -14.90 -34.17 -15.42
C GLY A 368 -15.14 -34.56 -13.95
N ARG A 369 -14.27 -34.12 -13.03
CA ARG A 369 -14.47 -34.27 -11.58
C ARG A 369 -15.51 -33.29 -11.05
N VAL A 370 -15.70 -32.18 -11.74
CA VAL A 370 -16.65 -31.11 -11.43
C VAL A 370 -17.46 -30.79 -12.68
N SER A 371 -18.76 -30.50 -12.50
CA SER A 371 -19.64 -29.98 -13.54
C SER A 371 -20.15 -28.60 -13.14
N LEU A 372 -20.02 -27.61 -14.04
CA LEU A 372 -20.44 -26.23 -13.83
C LEU A 372 -21.97 -26.09 -13.71
N LYS A 373 -22.75 -27.09 -14.16
CA LYS A 373 -24.20 -27.12 -13.96
C LYS A 373 -24.62 -27.13 -12.49
N ASP A 374 -23.76 -27.63 -11.60
CA ASP A 374 -24.05 -27.80 -10.17
C ASP A 374 -23.82 -26.50 -9.37
N PHE A 375 -23.49 -25.40 -10.06
CA PHE A 375 -23.19 -24.10 -9.49
C PHE A 375 -24.24 -23.06 -9.89
N ALA A 376 -24.56 -22.18 -8.95
CA ALA A 376 -25.39 -20.99 -9.20
C ALA A 376 -24.61 -19.91 -9.98
N GLY A 377 -23.31 -19.82 -9.71
CA GLY A 377 -22.41 -18.86 -10.33
C GLY A 377 -20.98 -19.36 -10.39
N LEU A 378 -20.17 -18.73 -11.24
CA LEU A 378 -18.71 -18.93 -11.25
C LEU A 378 -17.98 -17.59 -11.19
N VAL A 379 -16.79 -17.59 -10.61
CA VAL A 379 -15.90 -16.44 -10.62
C VAL A 379 -14.52 -16.87 -11.09
N ALA A 380 -14.02 -16.25 -12.15
CA ALA A 380 -12.64 -16.40 -12.59
C ALA A 380 -11.76 -15.44 -11.79
N CYS A 381 -10.83 -16.00 -11.01
CA CYS A 381 -10.03 -15.25 -10.05
C CYS A 381 -8.80 -14.59 -10.69
N GLY A 382 -8.24 -13.58 -10.02
CA GLY A 382 -7.03 -12.89 -10.48
C GLY A 382 -5.72 -13.64 -10.19
N GLY A 383 -4.65 -13.25 -10.88
CA GLY A 383 -3.31 -13.80 -10.72
C GLY A 383 -2.50 -13.70 -11.99
N PHE A 384 -1.59 -14.64 -12.22
CA PHE A 384 -0.72 -14.71 -13.40
C PHE A 384 -0.82 -16.11 -14.00
N SER A 385 -1.99 -16.49 -14.52
CA SER A 385 -2.15 -17.82 -15.10
C SER A 385 -1.13 -18.03 -16.22
N TYR A 386 -0.39 -19.15 -16.16
CA TYR A 386 0.76 -19.43 -17.04
C TYR A 386 1.85 -18.34 -17.05
N GLY A 387 1.94 -17.49 -16.02
CA GLY A 387 2.87 -16.37 -15.97
C GLY A 387 2.60 -15.28 -17.01
N ASP A 388 1.35 -15.19 -17.50
CA ASP A 388 0.89 -14.30 -18.57
C ASP A 388 1.64 -14.46 -19.91
N VAL A 389 2.36 -15.57 -20.09
CA VAL A 389 3.02 -15.90 -21.35
C VAL A 389 1.97 -16.14 -22.44
N LEU A 390 2.21 -15.60 -23.64
CA LEU A 390 1.28 -15.54 -24.78
C LEU A 390 0.11 -14.54 -24.62
N GLY A 391 0.20 -13.65 -23.63
CA GLY A 391 -0.82 -12.66 -23.28
C GLY A 391 -1.57 -13.07 -22.01
N ALA A 392 -1.86 -12.11 -21.13
CA ALA A 392 -2.51 -12.40 -19.87
C ALA A 392 -3.92 -12.97 -20.08
N GLY A 393 -4.24 -14.07 -19.38
CA GLY A 393 -5.51 -14.79 -19.52
C GLY A 393 -5.69 -15.61 -20.81
N GLU A 394 -4.81 -15.45 -21.81
CA GLU A 394 -4.91 -16.13 -23.12
C GLU A 394 -4.70 -17.63 -23.01
N GLY A 395 -3.65 -18.06 -22.31
CA GLY A 395 -3.36 -19.49 -22.11
C GLY A 395 -4.52 -20.21 -21.42
N TRP A 396 -5.10 -19.57 -20.40
CA TRP A 396 -6.27 -20.08 -19.68
C TRP A 396 -7.50 -20.16 -20.59
N ALA A 397 -7.86 -19.08 -21.30
CA ALA A 397 -9.00 -19.08 -22.21
C ALA A 397 -8.85 -20.11 -23.34
N LYS A 398 -7.69 -20.17 -23.99
CA LYS A 398 -7.40 -21.12 -25.08
C LYS A 398 -7.40 -22.57 -24.59
N SER A 399 -6.99 -22.84 -23.35
CA SER A 399 -7.10 -24.18 -22.76
C SER A 399 -8.56 -24.66 -22.66
N ILE A 400 -9.50 -23.75 -22.39
CA ILE A 400 -10.94 -24.01 -22.39
C ILE A 400 -11.41 -24.23 -23.82
N LEU A 401 -11.11 -23.30 -24.72
CA LEU A 401 -11.61 -23.33 -26.10
C LEU A 401 -11.11 -24.54 -26.91
N PHE A 402 -9.87 -24.99 -26.67
CA PHE A 402 -9.26 -26.10 -27.41
C PHE A 402 -9.49 -27.47 -26.78
N ASN A 403 -10.08 -27.53 -25.59
CA ASN A 403 -10.53 -28.77 -24.98
C ASN A 403 -12.05 -28.91 -25.14
N SER A 404 -12.53 -29.89 -25.91
CA SER A 404 -13.97 -30.01 -26.22
C SER A 404 -14.85 -30.10 -24.99
N ARG A 405 -14.46 -30.89 -23.97
CA ARG A 405 -15.23 -31.01 -22.72
C ARG A 405 -15.33 -29.68 -21.99
N ALA A 406 -14.19 -29.01 -21.78
CA ALA A 406 -14.19 -27.72 -21.10
C ALA A 406 -15.01 -26.70 -21.89
N ARG A 407 -14.78 -26.59 -23.19
CA ARG A 407 -15.56 -25.70 -24.07
C ARG A 407 -17.06 -25.94 -23.93
N ASP A 408 -17.51 -27.19 -24.03
CA ASP A 408 -18.92 -27.55 -23.94
C ASP A 408 -19.50 -27.20 -22.55
N GLU A 409 -18.76 -27.48 -21.47
CA GLU A 409 -19.16 -27.18 -20.10
C GLU A 409 -19.34 -25.68 -19.86
N PHE A 410 -18.38 -24.86 -20.29
CA PHE A 410 -18.47 -23.40 -20.17
C PHE A 410 -19.56 -22.81 -21.08
N SER A 411 -19.68 -23.30 -22.32
CA SER A 411 -20.71 -22.85 -23.27
C SER A 411 -22.12 -23.17 -22.73
N ALA A 412 -22.30 -24.36 -22.15
CA ALA A 412 -23.54 -24.75 -21.49
C ALA A 412 -23.84 -23.85 -20.28
N PHE A 413 -22.82 -23.56 -19.46
CA PHE A 413 -22.98 -22.66 -18.32
C PHE A 413 -23.41 -21.25 -18.75
N PHE A 414 -22.75 -20.63 -19.73
CA PHE A 414 -23.08 -19.27 -20.18
C PHE A 414 -24.43 -19.18 -20.89
N SER A 415 -24.93 -20.28 -21.46
CA SER A 415 -26.24 -20.34 -22.13
C SER A 415 -27.43 -20.43 -21.15
N ARG A 416 -27.18 -20.83 -19.90
CA ARG A 416 -28.20 -20.87 -18.84
C ARG A 416 -28.78 -19.48 -18.60
N GLN A 417 -30.05 -19.39 -18.23
CA GLN A 417 -30.71 -18.12 -17.89
C GLN A 417 -30.69 -17.82 -16.39
N ASP A 418 -30.37 -18.81 -15.58
CA ASP A 418 -30.32 -18.77 -14.10
C ASP A 418 -28.89 -18.67 -13.54
N ALA A 419 -27.88 -18.56 -14.41
CA ALA A 419 -26.48 -18.48 -14.02
C ALA A 419 -25.92 -17.06 -14.09
N PHE A 420 -24.95 -16.77 -13.23
CA PHE A 420 -24.15 -15.53 -13.25
C PHE A 420 -22.64 -15.82 -13.21
N ALA A 421 -21.83 -14.85 -13.65
CA ALA A 421 -20.38 -14.99 -13.68
C ALA A 421 -19.66 -13.65 -13.47
N LEU A 422 -18.51 -13.72 -12.79
CA LEU A 422 -17.62 -12.59 -12.58
C LEU A 422 -16.20 -12.94 -13.05
N GLY A 423 -15.55 -12.06 -13.80
CA GLY A 423 -14.12 -12.14 -14.09
C GLY A 423 -13.38 -10.98 -13.44
N VAL A 424 -12.39 -11.25 -12.60
CA VAL A 424 -11.57 -10.21 -11.95
C VAL A 424 -10.11 -10.31 -12.37
N CYS A 425 -9.54 -9.20 -12.83
CA CYS A 425 -8.14 -9.08 -13.28
C CYS A 425 -7.76 -10.17 -14.30
N ASN A 426 -6.99 -11.20 -13.93
CA ASN A 426 -6.68 -12.32 -14.83
C ASN A 426 -7.90 -13.13 -15.27
N GLY A 427 -8.94 -13.22 -14.42
CA GLY A 427 -10.22 -13.76 -14.81
C GLY A 427 -11.02 -12.85 -15.75
N CYS A 428 -10.84 -11.53 -15.66
CA CYS A 428 -11.41 -10.56 -16.62
C CYS A 428 -10.79 -10.77 -18.01
N GLN A 429 -9.47 -10.82 -18.08
CA GLN A 429 -8.70 -11.09 -19.30
C GLN A 429 -9.04 -12.46 -19.91
N MET A 430 -9.15 -13.50 -19.07
CA MET A 430 -9.55 -14.83 -19.54
C MET A 430 -10.97 -14.80 -20.13
N MET A 431 -11.93 -14.20 -19.42
CA MET A 431 -13.31 -14.13 -19.90
C MET A 431 -13.47 -13.24 -21.15
N SER A 432 -12.70 -12.16 -21.30
CA SER A 432 -12.70 -11.37 -22.54
C SER A 432 -12.23 -12.23 -23.74
N ASN A 433 -11.26 -13.11 -23.53
CA ASN A 433 -10.81 -14.05 -24.56
C ASN A 433 -11.78 -15.24 -24.78
N LEU A 434 -12.82 -15.37 -23.96
CA LEU A 434 -13.93 -16.32 -24.14
C LEU A 434 -15.19 -15.67 -24.77
N HIS A 435 -15.13 -14.42 -25.23
CA HIS A 435 -16.31 -13.70 -25.73
C HIS A 435 -17.14 -14.50 -26.77
N SER A 436 -16.48 -15.33 -27.59
CA SER A 436 -17.13 -16.18 -28.61
C SER A 436 -18.15 -17.21 -28.06
N ILE A 437 -18.09 -17.54 -26.77
CA ILE A 437 -19.01 -18.47 -26.09
C ILE A 437 -19.83 -17.80 -24.98
N ILE A 438 -19.72 -16.48 -24.81
CA ILE A 438 -20.45 -15.70 -23.80
C ILE A 438 -21.47 -14.80 -24.52
N PRO A 439 -22.78 -15.12 -24.46
CA PRO A 439 -23.80 -14.32 -25.13
C PRO A 439 -23.82 -12.85 -24.65
N GLY A 440 -23.92 -11.89 -25.58
CA GLY A 440 -24.04 -10.48 -25.25
C GLY A 440 -22.72 -9.80 -24.84
N SER A 441 -21.58 -10.46 -25.07
CA SER A 441 -20.23 -9.97 -24.75
C SER A 441 -19.46 -9.40 -25.95
N GLU A 442 -20.11 -9.25 -27.12
CA GLU A 442 -19.46 -8.89 -28.40
C GLU A 442 -18.77 -7.53 -28.38
N HIS A 443 -19.04 -6.71 -27.37
CA HIS A 443 -18.52 -5.37 -27.17
C HIS A 443 -17.36 -5.31 -26.16
N TRP A 444 -16.99 -6.43 -25.52
CA TRP A 444 -15.89 -6.47 -24.57
C TRP A 444 -14.57 -6.17 -25.27
N PRO A 445 -13.73 -5.30 -24.69
CA PRO A 445 -12.40 -5.03 -25.25
C PRO A 445 -11.44 -6.19 -24.98
N HIS A 446 -10.31 -6.19 -25.67
CA HIS A 446 -9.14 -6.92 -25.22
C HIS A 446 -8.44 -6.13 -24.11
N PHE A 447 -7.73 -6.84 -23.24
CA PHE A 447 -6.92 -6.24 -22.18
C PHE A 447 -5.46 -6.54 -22.48
N VAL A 448 -4.68 -5.48 -22.69
CA VAL A 448 -3.29 -5.56 -23.12
C VAL A 448 -2.40 -4.69 -22.22
N ARG A 449 -1.10 -4.66 -22.53
CA ARG A 449 -0.07 -3.92 -21.78
C ARG A 449 -0.52 -2.51 -21.42
N ASN A 450 -0.32 -2.13 -20.16
CA ASN A 450 -0.59 -0.76 -19.68
C ASN A 450 0.20 0.27 -20.49
N LYS A 451 -0.36 1.47 -20.71
CA LYS A 451 0.37 2.57 -21.37
C LYS A 451 1.64 3.00 -20.64
N SER A 452 1.75 2.74 -19.34
CA SER A 452 2.96 3.00 -18.56
C SER A 452 4.11 2.05 -18.89
N GLU A 453 3.84 0.97 -19.63
CA GLU A 453 4.76 -0.15 -19.87
C GLU A 453 5.19 -0.89 -18.59
N GLN A 454 4.48 -0.66 -17.48
CA GLN A 454 4.84 -1.14 -16.16
C GLN A 454 3.65 -1.84 -15.47
N PHE A 455 3.96 -2.75 -14.53
CA PHE A 455 2.95 -3.30 -13.63
C PHE A 455 2.50 -2.22 -12.63
N GLU A 456 1.19 -2.04 -12.50
CA GLU A 456 0.60 -1.03 -11.63
C GLU A 456 -0.05 -1.69 -10.42
N ALA A 457 0.60 -1.54 -9.26
CA ALA A 457 0.03 -1.82 -7.95
C ALA A 457 -0.43 -0.50 -7.34
N ARG A 458 -1.72 -0.17 -7.51
CA ARG A 458 -2.27 1.14 -7.11
C ARG A 458 -3.52 0.95 -6.27
N PHE A 459 -3.81 1.98 -5.48
CA PHE A 459 -5.13 2.16 -4.89
C PHE A 459 -5.76 3.35 -5.60
N ALA A 460 -6.73 3.07 -6.47
CA ALA A 460 -7.21 4.05 -7.46
C ALA A 460 -8.66 4.41 -7.20
N MET A 461 -9.05 5.65 -7.52
CA MET A 461 -10.44 6.09 -7.43
C MET A 461 -11.23 5.64 -8.65
N VAL A 462 -12.42 5.10 -8.41
CA VAL A 462 -13.35 4.68 -9.47
C VAL A 462 -14.75 5.20 -9.22
N GLU A 463 -15.52 5.36 -10.30
CA GLU A 463 -16.95 5.57 -10.29
C GLU A 463 -17.67 4.34 -10.84
N VAL A 464 -18.72 3.90 -10.15
CA VAL A 464 -19.62 2.85 -10.63
C VAL A 464 -20.66 3.46 -11.57
N LEU A 465 -20.76 2.95 -12.79
CA LEU A 465 -21.65 3.45 -13.83
C LEU A 465 -23.01 2.73 -13.82
N PRO A 466 -24.10 3.41 -14.22
CA PRO A 466 -25.36 2.73 -14.50
C PRO A 466 -25.18 1.69 -15.60
N SER A 467 -25.55 0.44 -15.33
CA SER A 467 -25.41 -0.70 -16.26
C SER A 467 -26.43 -1.79 -15.91
N PRO A 468 -26.67 -2.79 -16.78
CA PRO A 468 -27.54 -3.92 -16.44
C PRO A 468 -26.90 -4.90 -15.44
N SER A 469 -25.61 -4.74 -15.10
CA SER A 469 -24.88 -5.68 -14.25
C SER A 469 -25.57 -5.92 -12.91
N LEU A 470 -25.88 -7.18 -12.63
CA LEU A 470 -26.47 -7.58 -11.34
C LEU A 470 -25.55 -7.25 -10.16
N PHE A 471 -24.23 -7.28 -10.35
CA PHE A 471 -23.25 -7.05 -9.29
C PHE A 471 -23.28 -5.61 -8.78
N PHE A 472 -23.67 -4.65 -9.63
CA PHE A 472 -23.63 -3.22 -9.32
C PHE A 472 -24.99 -2.61 -9.03
N ASN A 473 -26.02 -3.44 -8.81
CA ASN A 473 -27.35 -2.95 -8.48
C ASN A 473 -27.34 -2.08 -7.21
N GLY A 474 -27.90 -0.87 -7.32
CA GLY A 474 -27.92 0.13 -6.25
C GLY A 474 -26.57 0.82 -5.97
N MET A 475 -25.53 0.55 -6.75
CA MET A 475 -24.20 1.16 -6.56
C MET A 475 -23.89 2.29 -7.55
N ALA A 476 -24.64 2.42 -8.64
CA ALA A 476 -24.41 3.43 -9.68
C ALA A 476 -24.35 4.86 -9.11
N GLY A 477 -23.31 5.62 -9.51
CA GLY A 477 -23.00 6.94 -8.98
C GLY A 477 -22.10 6.94 -7.74
N SER A 478 -21.81 5.76 -7.16
CA SER A 478 -20.85 5.67 -6.06
C SER A 478 -19.43 5.88 -6.57
N ARG A 479 -18.63 6.58 -5.77
CA ARG A 479 -17.23 6.90 -6.02
C ARG A 479 -16.43 6.47 -4.80
N MET A 480 -15.47 5.57 -4.99
CA MET A 480 -14.70 5.01 -3.90
C MET A 480 -13.40 4.40 -4.44
N PRO A 481 -12.37 4.26 -3.59
CA PRO A 481 -11.14 3.66 -4.03
C PRO A 481 -11.24 2.13 -4.14
N ILE A 482 -10.44 1.53 -5.00
CA ILE A 482 -10.36 0.09 -5.24
C ILE A 482 -8.90 -0.33 -5.46
N ALA A 483 -8.58 -1.58 -5.11
CA ALA A 483 -7.27 -2.15 -5.37
C ALA A 483 -7.06 -2.42 -6.87
N VAL A 484 -5.90 -2.03 -7.39
CA VAL A 484 -5.43 -2.27 -8.75
C VAL A 484 -4.08 -2.98 -8.69
N ALA A 485 -3.93 -4.05 -9.45
CA ALA A 485 -2.71 -4.87 -9.47
C ALA A 485 -2.59 -5.61 -10.81
N HIS A 486 -2.19 -4.90 -11.88
CA HIS A 486 -2.06 -5.49 -13.21
C HIS A 486 -0.99 -4.83 -14.09
N GLY A 487 -0.39 -5.60 -15.00
CA GLY A 487 0.50 -5.09 -16.06
C GLY A 487 -0.15 -5.04 -17.45
N GLU A 488 -1.28 -5.73 -17.63
CA GLU A 488 -2.02 -5.82 -18.89
C GLU A 488 -3.51 -5.46 -18.69
N GLY A 489 -3.78 -4.24 -18.20
CA GLY A 489 -5.14 -3.77 -17.95
C GLY A 489 -5.67 -2.71 -18.91
N PHE A 490 -4.88 -2.31 -19.91
CA PHE A 490 -5.32 -1.33 -20.90
C PHE A 490 -6.40 -1.92 -21.80
N THR A 491 -7.53 -1.22 -21.91
CA THR A 491 -8.66 -1.64 -22.75
C THR A 491 -8.43 -1.27 -24.21
N GLU A 492 -8.11 -2.29 -25.02
CA GLU A 492 -7.96 -2.18 -26.46
C GLU A 492 -9.29 -2.52 -27.15
N PHE A 493 -9.90 -1.51 -27.75
CA PHE A 493 -11.11 -1.64 -28.55
C PHE A 493 -10.76 -1.80 -30.04
N SER A 494 -11.57 -2.56 -30.77
CA SER A 494 -11.40 -2.79 -32.21
C SER A 494 -11.41 -1.50 -33.04
N GLU A 495 -12.17 -0.49 -32.60
CA GLU A 495 -12.26 0.82 -33.22
C GLU A 495 -12.66 1.90 -32.20
N LYS A 496 -12.38 3.16 -32.52
CA LYS A 496 -12.65 4.29 -31.60
C LYS A 496 -14.13 4.49 -31.29
N SER A 497 -15.02 4.20 -32.25
CA SER A 497 -16.48 4.27 -32.07
C SER A 497 -16.99 3.30 -31.01
N ALA A 498 -16.32 2.17 -30.81
CA ALA A 498 -16.74 1.13 -29.87
C ALA A 498 -16.78 1.63 -28.41
N VAL A 499 -15.87 2.54 -28.03
CA VAL A 499 -15.86 3.16 -26.69
C VAL A 499 -17.16 3.93 -26.45
N THR A 500 -17.56 4.75 -27.42
CA THR A 500 -18.79 5.54 -27.38
C THR A 500 -20.03 4.64 -27.37
N ASP A 501 -20.01 3.57 -28.16
CA ASP A 501 -21.13 2.62 -28.23
C ASP A 501 -21.36 1.88 -26.91
N VAL A 502 -20.29 1.43 -26.25
CA VAL A 502 -20.37 0.77 -24.94
C VAL A 502 -20.96 1.71 -23.89
N LEU A 503 -20.57 2.99 -23.91
CA LEU A 503 -21.13 4.00 -23.00
C LEU A 503 -22.60 4.29 -23.29
N ASN A 504 -22.95 4.51 -24.56
CA ASN A 504 -24.33 4.78 -24.97
C ASN A 504 -25.28 3.62 -24.65
N LYS A 505 -24.81 2.38 -24.82
CA LYS A 505 -25.56 1.16 -24.49
C LYS A 505 -25.53 0.82 -22.99
N LYS A 506 -24.80 1.60 -22.16
CA LYS A 506 -24.64 1.38 -20.71
C LYS A 506 -24.05 0.01 -20.36
N LEU A 507 -23.05 -0.42 -21.13
CA LEU A 507 -22.40 -1.72 -20.96
C LEU A 507 -21.05 -1.63 -20.24
N ALA A 508 -20.53 -0.42 -20.01
CA ALA A 508 -19.47 -0.18 -19.04
C ALA A 508 -20.03 -0.13 -17.62
N THR A 509 -19.37 -0.81 -16.68
CA THR A 509 -19.79 -0.87 -15.27
C THR A 509 -18.98 0.04 -14.36
N MET A 510 -17.74 0.38 -14.76
CA MET A 510 -16.81 1.10 -13.90
C MET A 510 -15.82 1.91 -14.74
N ARG A 511 -15.42 3.07 -14.22
CA ARG A 511 -14.33 3.88 -14.77
C ARG A 511 -13.45 4.50 -13.70
N PHE A 512 -12.18 4.72 -14.01
CA PHE A 512 -11.26 5.52 -13.21
C PHE A 512 -11.63 7.00 -13.25
N ILE A 513 -11.46 7.66 -12.11
CA ILE A 513 -11.67 9.09 -11.92
C ILE A 513 -10.48 9.68 -11.18
N ASP A 514 -10.23 10.97 -11.37
CA ASP A 514 -9.31 11.71 -10.51
C ASP A 514 -9.95 12.02 -9.13
N HIS A 515 -9.18 12.65 -8.25
CA HIS A 515 -9.64 13.06 -6.92
C HIS A 515 -10.71 14.16 -6.95
N ALA A 516 -10.87 14.88 -8.07
CA ALA A 516 -11.96 15.82 -8.29
C ALA A 516 -13.25 15.13 -8.81
N SER A 517 -13.30 13.79 -8.81
CA SER A 517 -14.38 12.98 -9.36
C SER A 517 -14.60 13.13 -10.88
N THR A 518 -13.58 13.53 -11.63
CA THR A 518 -13.66 13.67 -13.09
C THR A 518 -13.14 12.41 -13.77
N PRO A 519 -13.87 11.85 -14.74
CA PRO A 519 -13.38 10.74 -15.57
C PRO A 519 -12.06 11.12 -16.23
N THR A 520 -11.08 10.23 -16.18
CA THR A 520 -9.72 10.62 -16.55
C THR A 520 -8.96 9.53 -17.32
N GLU A 521 -8.08 10.00 -18.19
CA GLU A 521 -7.06 9.19 -18.88
C GLU A 521 -5.65 9.55 -18.38
N VAL A 522 -5.55 10.45 -17.40
CA VAL A 522 -4.29 10.91 -16.81
C VAL A 522 -3.76 9.87 -15.83
N TYR A 523 -2.49 9.52 -15.98
CA TYR A 523 -1.76 8.65 -15.08
C TYR A 523 -1.34 9.39 -13.79
N PRO A 524 -1.33 8.76 -12.61
CA PRO A 524 -1.73 7.37 -12.31
C PRO A 524 -3.20 7.24 -11.88
N PHE A 525 -4.01 8.31 -11.95
CA PHE A 525 -5.44 8.23 -11.60
C PHE A 525 -6.16 7.17 -12.43
N ASN A 526 -5.85 7.13 -13.72
CA ASN A 526 -6.07 6.00 -14.60
C ASN A 526 -4.74 5.24 -14.77
N PRO A 527 -4.53 4.13 -14.04
CA PRO A 527 -3.24 3.48 -13.96
C PRO A 527 -2.80 2.81 -15.27
N ASN A 528 -3.74 2.38 -16.12
CA ASN A 528 -3.42 1.64 -17.34
C ASN A 528 -3.60 2.45 -18.63
N GLY A 529 -4.21 3.65 -18.52
CA GLY A 529 -4.42 4.58 -19.63
C GLY A 529 -5.64 4.27 -20.51
N SER A 530 -6.54 3.41 -20.04
CA SER A 530 -7.76 2.99 -20.76
C SER A 530 -8.62 4.18 -21.20
N PRO A 531 -9.15 4.21 -22.44
CA PRO A 531 -10.00 5.30 -22.91
C PRO A 531 -11.19 5.55 -21.98
N GLN A 532 -11.51 6.83 -21.73
CA GLN A 532 -12.60 7.26 -20.83
C GLN A 532 -12.51 6.69 -19.39
N GLY A 533 -11.34 6.19 -19.00
CA GLY A 533 -11.15 5.53 -17.71
C GLY A 533 -11.76 4.13 -17.60
N LEU A 534 -12.31 3.55 -18.68
CA LEU A 534 -13.11 2.33 -18.58
C LEU A 534 -12.29 1.14 -18.07
N THR A 535 -12.84 0.41 -17.10
CA THR A 535 -12.11 -0.68 -16.41
C THR A 535 -12.99 -1.87 -16.01
N GLY A 536 -14.28 -1.82 -16.39
CA GLY A 536 -15.23 -2.91 -16.16
C GLY A 536 -16.40 -2.87 -17.14
N PHE A 537 -16.88 -4.06 -17.51
CA PHE A 537 -17.89 -4.28 -18.53
C PHE A 537 -18.87 -5.37 -18.12
N THR A 538 -20.04 -5.40 -18.74
CA THR A 538 -21.07 -6.42 -18.49
C THR A 538 -21.76 -6.85 -19.78
N THR A 539 -22.32 -8.05 -19.82
CA THR A 539 -23.18 -8.49 -20.92
C THR A 539 -24.47 -7.67 -21.01
N THR A 540 -25.11 -7.71 -22.18
CA THR A 540 -26.36 -6.97 -22.45
C THR A 540 -27.51 -7.33 -21.51
N ASP A 541 -27.50 -8.54 -20.95
CA ASP A 541 -28.47 -9.01 -19.94
C ASP A 541 -27.99 -8.83 -18.49
N GLY A 542 -26.77 -8.35 -18.27
CA GLY A 542 -26.24 -8.04 -16.95
C GLY A 542 -25.76 -9.22 -16.10
N ARG A 543 -25.83 -10.46 -16.60
CA ARG A 543 -25.53 -11.65 -15.78
C ARG A 543 -24.04 -11.96 -15.68
N PHE A 544 -23.27 -11.55 -16.68
CA PHE A 544 -21.83 -11.76 -16.71
C PHE A 544 -21.11 -10.42 -16.71
N SER A 545 -20.21 -10.22 -15.76
CA SER A 545 -19.42 -8.98 -15.64
C SER A 545 -17.94 -9.29 -15.53
N ILE A 546 -17.11 -8.41 -16.08
CA ILE A 546 -15.66 -8.50 -16.03
C ILE A 546 -15.08 -7.15 -15.59
N MET A 547 -14.01 -7.15 -14.80
CA MET A 547 -13.29 -5.93 -14.41
C MET A 547 -11.84 -6.18 -14.04
N MET A 548 -10.99 -5.17 -14.26
CA MET A 548 -9.57 -5.24 -13.92
C MET A 548 -9.25 -4.98 -12.44
N PRO A 549 -9.93 -4.06 -11.72
CA PRO A 549 -9.69 -3.86 -10.30
C PRO A 549 -10.16 -5.03 -9.44
N HIS A 550 -9.65 -5.12 -8.20
CA HIS A 550 -9.87 -6.24 -7.28
C HIS A 550 -10.81 -5.87 -6.12
N PRO A 551 -12.14 -5.96 -6.27
CA PRO A 551 -13.08 -5.70 -5.17
C PRO A 551 -12.94 -6.68 -4.00
N GLU A 552 -12.52 -7.91 -4.26
CA GLU A 552 -12.30 -8.98 -3.28
C GLU A 552 -11.05 -8.78 -2.41
N ARG A 553 -10.12 -7.91 -2.83
CA ARG A 553 -8.96 -7.54 -2.00
C ARG A 553 -9.29 -6.44 -1.01
N VAL A 554 -10.44 -5.77 -1.19
CA VAL A 554 -10.90 -4.62 -0.41
C VAL A 554 -12.39 -4.74 -0.08
N PHE A 555 -12.88 -5.94 0.22
CA PHE A 555 -14.26 -6.13 0.70
C PHE A 555 -14.41 -5.79 2.18
N ARG A 556 -13.30 -5.80 2.95
CA ARG A 556 -13.26 -5.34 4.34
C ARG A 556 -12.70 -3.92 4.41
N ALA A 557 -13.25 -3.09 5.28
CA ALA A 557 -12.78 -1.72 5.46
C ALA A 557 -11.28 -1.69 5.80
N VAL A 558 -10.83 -2.57 6.69
CA VAL A 558 -9.43 -2.66 7.15
C VAL A 558 -8.41 -3.04 6.06
N GLN A 559 -8.87 -3.56 4.92
CA GLN A 559 -7.98 -3.91 3.80
C GLN A 559 -7.71 -2.73 2.86
N HIS A 560 -8.39 -1.60 3.04
CA HIS A 560 -8.17 -0.42 2.21
C HIS A 560 -6.91 0.31 2.67
N SER A 561 -6.01 0.64 1.74
CA SER A 561 -4.80 1.44 2.03
C SER A 561 -5.13 2.81 2.61
N TRP A 562 -6.28 3.37 2.23
CA TRP A 562 -6.88 4.55 2.82
C TRP A 562 -8.40 4.35 2.89
N ARG A 563 -9.05 4.83 3.95
CA ARG A 563 -10.51 4.81 4.08
C ARG A 563 -11.00 5.97 4.93
N PRO A 564 -12.28 6.36 4.79
CA PRO A 564 -12.95 7.17 5.81
C PRO A 564 -12.94 6.48 7.18
N ASP A 565 -12.69 7.25 8.25
CA ASP A 565 -12.60 6.75 9.63
C ASP A 565 -13.88 6.03 10.08
N GLY A 566 -15.04 6.52 9.64
CA GLY A 566 -16.37 6.02 10.05
C GLY A 566 -16.76 4.65 9.49
N TRP A 567 -15.97 4.05 8.61
CA TRP A 567 -16.24 2.69 8.14
C TRP A 567 -16.00 1.66 9.25
N GLN A 568 -16.88 0.66 9.30
CA GLN A 568 -16.86 -0.40 10.31
C GLN A 568 -16.07 -1.62 9.78
N GLU A 569 -16.73 -2.76 9.60
CA GLU A 569 -16.09 -4.00 9.11
C GLU A 569 -16.12 -4.09 7.58
N ASP A 570 -17.26 -3.78 6.96
CA ASP A 570 -17.43 -3.91 5.51
C ASP A 570 -16.85 -2.70 4.78
N GLY A 571 -16.14 -2.98 3.68
CA GLY A 571 -15.86 -2.03 2.61
C GLY A 571 -17.03 -1.94 1.63
N PRO A 572 -17.10 -0.89 0.81
CA PRO A 572 -18.21 -0.68 -0.12
C PRO A 572 -18.33 -1.81 -1.14
N TRP A 573 -17.21 -2.44 -1.50
CA TRP A 573 -17.16 -3.54 -2.45
C TRP A 573 -17.81 -4.84 -1.96
N MET A 574 -18.07 -4.97 -0.64
CA MET A 574 -18.85 -6.09 -0.10
C MET A 574 -20.27 -6.15 -0.71
N ARG A 575 -20.82 -5.00 -1.12
CA ARG A 575 -22.14 -4.89 -1.74
C ARG A 575 -22.26 -5.71 -3.03
N MET A 576 -21.19 -5.83 -3.82
CA MET A 576 -21.21 -6.59 -5.08
C MET A 576 -21.52 -8.07 -4.87
N PHE A 577 -20.86 -8.69 -3.89
CA PHE A 577 -21.06 -10.09 -3.55
C PHE A 577 -22.45 -10.32 -2.95
N ARG A 578 -22.94 -9.37 -2.14
CA ARG A 578 -24.31 -9.40 -1.60
C ARG A 578 -25.38 -9.26 -2.68
N ASN A 579 -25.13 -8.42 -3.69
CA ASN A 579 -26.01 -8.29 -4.85
C ASN A 579 -26.12 -9.62 -5.62
N ALA A 580 -25.00 -10.32 -5.82
CA ALA A 580 -25.02 -11.66 -6.41
C ALA A 580 -25.86 -12.65 -5.57
N ARG A 581 -25.73 -12.62 -4.23
CA ARG A 581 -26.55 -13.47 -3.35
C ARG A 581 -28.04 -13.17 -3.47
N LYS A 582 -28.40 -11.90 -3.62
CA LYS A 582 -29.78 -11.44 -3.78
C LYS A 582 -30.36 -11.83 -5.14
N PHE A 583 -29.56 -11.80 -6.20
CA PHE A 583 -29.99 -12.16 -7.55
C PHE A 583 -30.45 -13.62 -7.66
N ILE A 584 -29.74 -14.55 -7.03
CA ILE A 584 -30.04 -15.99 -7.10
C ILE A 584 -31.10 -16.45 -6.08
N ALA A 585 -31.65 -15.52 -5.30
CA ALA A 585 -32.50 -15.85 -4.16
C ALA A 585 -33.98 -16.03 -4.50
#